data_AF-A0A3A9ATD2-F1
#
_entry.id   AF-A0A3A9ATD2-F1
#
_cell.length_a   1.000
_cell.length_b   1.000
_cell.length_c   1.000
_cell.angle_alpha   90.00
_cell.angle_beta   90.00
_cell.angle_gamma   90.00
#
_symmetry.space_group_name_H-M   'P 1'
#
loop_
_entity.id
_entity.type
_entity.pdbx_description
1 polymer ?
#
loop_
_entity_poly.entity_id
_entity_poly.type
_entity_poly.pdbx_seq_one_letter_code
_entity_poly.pdbx_strand_id
1 'polypeptide(L)'
;MKRLTERDEFGNADIIGVDSMDLQCNLSGEEFNKITKVLNKLAEYEDLEEQGKLLKLPCKAGQRVYLLRKDIKTVIDGEITSIRIGEFAIEMKIFIIDDNRYTDASFDKIGDIIFFTREEAEAVLKEL
;
A
#
# COMPACT_ATOMS: atom_id res chain seq x y z
N MET A 1 -11.12 -3.76 1.54
CA MET A 1 -11.28 -5.20 1.26
C MET A 1 -12.70 -5.62 1.66
N LYS A 2 -13.22 -6.81 1.32
CA LYS A 2 -14.46 -7.29 1.95
C LYS A 2 -14.11 -7.79 3.35
N ARG A 3 -14.82 -7.32 4.38
CA ARG A 3 -14.63 -7.75 5.77
C ARG A 3 -14.86 -9.26 5.91
N LEU A 4 -14.00 -9.91 6.69
CA LEU A 4 -14.00 -11.35 6.95
C LEU A 4 -14.33 -11.68 8.41
N THR A 5 -14.20 -10.72 9.32
CA THR A 5 -14.43 -10.94 10.76
C THR A 5 -15.66 -10.23 11.31
N GLU A 6 -16.30 -10.84 12.30
CA GLU A 6 -17.35 -10.25 13.13
C GLU A 6 -17.02 -10.38 14.62
N ARG A 7 -17.68 -9.61 15.48
CA ARG A 7 -17.44 -9.63 16.94
C ARG A 7 -18.54 -10.43 17.63
N ASP A 8 -18.15 -11.38 18.47
CA ASP A 8 -19.06 -12.08 19.37
C ASP A 8 -19.52 -11.20 20.54
N GLU A 9 -20.39 -11.73 21.39
CA GLU A 9 -20.89 -11.03 22.58
C GLU A 9 -19.82 -10.74 23.65
N PHE A 10 -18.67 -11.42 23.57
CA PHE A 10 -17.51 -11.25 24.44
C PHE A 10 -16.43 -10.32 23.85
N GLY A 11 -16.64 -9.83 22.62
CA GLY A 11 -15.70 -8.96 21.90
C GLY A 11 -14.59 -9.69 21.13
N ASN A 12 -14.62 -11.03 21.06
CA ASN A 12 -13.68 -11.79 20.25
C ASN A 12 -14.09 -11.73 18.78
N ALA A 13 -13.09 -11.77 17.89
CA ALA A 13 -13.33 -11.87 16.47
C ALA A 13 -13.54 -13.32 16.04
N ASP A 14 -14.63 -13.54 15.29
CA ASP A 14 -14.99 -14.79 14.64
C ASP A 14 -15.01 -14.63 13.11
N ILE A 15 -15.03 -15.75 12.40
CA ILE A 15 -15.09 -15.77 10.93
C ILE A 15 -16.55 -15.64 10.51
N ILE A 16 -16.86 -14.64 9.69
CA ILE A 16 -18.23 -14.42 9.21
C ILE A 16 -18.75 -15.67 8.51
N GLY A 17 -19.90 -16.18 8.99
CA GLY A 17 -20.59 -17.32 8.40
C GLY A 17 -20.01 -18.69 8.75
N VAL A 18 -19.14 -18.76 9.78
CA VAL A 18 -18.65 -20.01 10.35
C VAL A 18 -19.13 -20.11 11.80
N ASP A 19 -19.73 -21.23 12.16
CA ASP A 19 -20.10 -21.50 13.54
C ASP A 19 -18.83 -21.72 14.38
N SER A 20 -18.66 -20.94 15.44
CA SER A 20 -17.49 -21.01 16.33
C SER A 20 -17.38 -22.36 17.02
N MET A 21 -18.49 -23.08 17.22
CA MET A 21 -18.50 -24.42 17.79
C MET A 21 -17.97 -25.47 16.81
N ASP A 22 -18.31 -25.34 15.52
CA ASP A 22 -17.73 -26.18 14.46
C ASP A 22 -16.23 -25.95 14.33
N LEU A 23 -15.77 -24.71 14.49
CA LEU A 23 -14.35 -24.38 14.51
C LEU A 23 -13.64 -24.98 15.75
N GLN A 24 -14.27 -24.90 16.93
CA GLN A 24 -13.75 -25.45 18.19
C GLN A 24 -13.65 -26.98 18.17
N CYS A 25 -14.62 -27.69 17.61
CA CYS A 25 -14.63 -29.15 17.55
C CYS A 25 -13.48 -29.76 16.73
N ASN A 26 -12.79 -28.94 15.93
CA ASN A 26 -11.68 -29.36 15.08
C ASN A 26 -10.29 -28.97 15.65
N LEU A 27 -10.23 -28.34 16.82
CA LEU A 27 -9.01 -27.76 17.39
C LEU A 27 -8.85 -28.11 18.86
N SER A 28 -7.60 -28.28 19.31
CA SER A 28 -7.30 -28.23 20.73
C SER A 28 -7.54 -26.83 21.29
N GLY A 29 -7.75 -26.70 22.61
CA GLY A 29 -7.93 -25.40 23.25
C GLY A 29 -6.75 -24.44 23.04
N GLU A 30 -5.52 -24.94 22.91
CA GLU A 30 -4.36 -24.11 22.58
C GLU A 30 -4.40 -23.59 21.15
N GLU A 31 -4.81 -24.43 20.19
CA GLU A 31 -4.95 -24.04 18.79
C GLU A 31 -6.08 -23.04 18.61
N PHE A 32 -7.22 -23.26 19.27
CA PHE A 32 -8.34 -22.32 19.27
C PHE A 32 -7.91 -20.94 19.76
N ASN A 33 -7.21 -20.88 20.91
CA ASN A 33 -6.67 -19.62 21.44
C ASN A 33 -5.71 -18.90 20.48
N LYS A 34 -4.90 -19.65 19.70
CA LYS A 34 -4.03 -19.06 18.67
C LYS A 34 -4.86 -18.46 17.53
N ILE A 35 -5.90 -19.16 17.08
CA ILE A 35 -6.78 -18.67 16.02
C ILE A 35 -7.52 -17.42 16.47
N THR A 36 -8.12 -17.41 17.66
CA THR A 36 -8.81 -16.22 18.20
C THR A 36 -7.88 -15.00 18.25
N LYS A 37 -6.60 -15.18 18.61
CA LYS A 37 -5.61 -14.08 18.57
C LYS A 37 -5.36 -13.56 17.16
N VAL A 38 -5.26 -14.45 16.18
CA VAL A 38 -5.07 -14.09 14.77
C VAL A 38 -6.30 -13.34 14.23
N LEU A 39 -7.51 -13.86 14.50
CA LEU A 39 -8.76 -13.24 14.10
C LEU A 39 -8.93 -11.86 14.75
N ASN A 40 -8.61 -11.71 16.03
CA ASN A 40 -8.67 -10.43 16.71
C ASN A 40 -7.75 -9.38 16.07
N LYS A 41 -6.53 -9.79 15.69
CA LYS A 41 -5.59 -8.92 14.99
C LYS A 41 -6.04 -8.58 13.57
N LEU A 42 -6.67 -9.52 12.87
CA LEU A 42 -7.27 -9.26 11.55
C LEU A 42 -8.42 -8.26 11.67
N ALA A 43 -9.32 -8.47 12.63
CA ALA A 43 -10.44 -7.56 12.89
C ALA A 43 -9.96 -6.14 13.23
N GLU A 44 -8.87 -6.00 14.00
CA GLU A 44 -8.24 -4.71 14.26
C GLU A 44 -7.77 -4.01 12.96
N TYR A 45 -7.14 -4.75 12.03
CA TYR A 45 -6.76 -4.18 10.73
C TYR A 45 -7.96 -3.84 9.85
N GLU A 46 -9.02 -4.65 9.85
CA GLU A 46 -10.26 -4.36 9.13
C GLU A 46 -10.93 -3.09 9.69
N ASP A 47 -10.98 -2.95 11.02
CA ASP A 47 -11.48 -1.74 11.69
C ASP A 47 -10.64 -0.50 11.34
N LEU A 48 -9.31 -0.63 11.30
CA LEU A 48 -8.42 0.45 10.87
C LEU A 48 -8.62 0.82 9.39
N GLU A 49 -8.88 -0.16 8.52
CA GLU A 49 -9.17 0.08 7.11
C GLU A 49 -10.50 0.83 6.95
N GLU A 50 -11.56 0.38 7.63
CA GLU A 50 -12.89 1.00 7.59
C GLU A 50 -12.92 2.42 8.19
N GLN A 51 -12.13 2.66 9.23
CA GLN A 51 -11.96 4.00 9.84
C GLN A 51 -11.04 4.93 9.02
N GLY A 52 -10.45 4.44 7.92
CA GLY A 52 -9.50 5.22 7.11
C GLY A 52 -8.16 5.49 7.82
N LYS A 53 -7.82 4.71 8.85
CA LYS A 53 -6.57 4.83 9.62
C LYS A 53 -5.45 3.93 9.09
N LEU A 54 -5.76 3.00 8.18
CA LEU A 54 -4.76 2.17 7.52
C LEU A 54 -4.15 2.91 6.33
N LEU A 55 -2.89 3.32 6.46
CA LEU A 55 -2.16 4.04 5.41
C LEU A 55 -1.85 3.10 4.24
N LYS A 56 -2.38 3.42 3.05
CA LYS A 56 -2.04 2.74 1.79
C LYS A 56 -1.00 3.56 1.04
N LEU A 57 0.24 3.06 1.02
CA LEU A 57 1.30 3.68 0.23
C LEU A 57 1.07 3.41 -1.26
N PRO A 58 1.30 4.39 -2.15
CA PRO A 58 1.15 4.20 -3.60
C PRO A 58 2.20 3.24 -4.18
N CYS A 59 3.32 3.06 -3.49
CA CYS A 59 4.45 2.22 -3.91
C CYS A 59 5.41 1.98 -2.72
N LYS A 60 6.46 1.19 -2.93
CA LYS A 60 7.49 0.89 -1.92
C LYS A 60 8.74 1.74 -2.10
N ALA A 61 9.47 1.99 -1.01
CA ALA A 61 10.86 2.44 -1.09
C ALA A 61 11.73 1.35 -1.72
N GLY A 62 12.78 1.75 -2.44
CA GLY A 62 13.63 0.89 -3.26
C GLY A 62 13.00 0.48 -4.59
N GLN A 63 11.82 0.99 -4.94
CA GLN A 63 11.21 0.71 -6.23
C GLN A 63 11.81 1.58 -7.33
N ARG A 64 12.15 0.94 -8.46
CA ARG A 64 12.53 1.62 -9.68
C ARG A 64 11.33 2.34 -10.29
N VAL A 65 11.56 3.58 -10.71
CA VAL A 65 10.57 4.49 -11.28
C VAL A 65 11.17 5.29 -12.43
N TYR A 66 10.29 5.82 -13.27
CA TYR A 66 10.65 6.59 -14.45
C TYR A 66 10.06 7.99 -14.32
N LEU A 67 10.94 9.00 -14.30
CA LEU A 67 10.55 10.39 -14.17
C LEU A 67 10.45 11.04 -15.54
N LEU A 68 9.28 11.57 -15.84
CA LEU A 68 9.07 12.37 -17.04
C LEU A 68 9.49 13.82 -16.79
N ARG A 69 10.55 14.25 -17.48
CA ARG A 69 11.04 15.63 -17.48
C ARG A 69 10.50 16.37 -18.70
N LYS A 70 9.36 17.04 -18.51
CA LYS A 70 8.65 17.78 -19.58
C LYS A 70 9.48 18.95 -20.14
N ASP A 71 10.35 19.54 -19.33
CA ASP A 71 11.24 20.66 -19.69
C ASP A 71 12.30 20.28 -20.74
N ILE A 72 12.89 19.10 -20.60
CA ILE A 72 13.94 18.59 -21.50
C ILE A 72 13.47 17.42 -22.38
N LYS A 73 12.15 17.17 -22.39
CA LYS A 73 11.49 16.09 -23.13
C LYS A 73 12.22 14.75 -23.01
N THR A 74 12.46 14.30 -21.79
CA THR A 74 13.24 13.08 -21.50
C THR A 74 12.63 12.29 -20.34
N VAL A 75 12.85 10.97 -20.37
CA VAL A 75 12.52 10.06 -19.26
C VAL A 75 13.80 9.69 -18.53
N ILE A 76 13.81 9.85 -17.20
CA ILE A 76 14.97 9.58 -16.33
C ILE A 76 14.67 8.36 -15.45
N ASP A 77 15.64 7.46 -15.34
CA ASP A 77 15.61 6.33 -14.43
C ASP A 77 15.93 6.74 -12.98
N GLY A 78 15.12 6.29 -12.03
CA GLY A 78 15.35 6.55 -10.62
C GLY A 78 14.84 5.48 -9.68
N GLU A 79 15.20 5.59 -8.41
CA GLU A 79 14.76 4.71 -7.33
C GLU A 79 14.16 5.54 -6.18
N ILE A 80 12.98 5.13 -5.70
CA ILE A 80 12.33 5.82 -4.58
C ILE A 80 13.12 5.55 -3.29
N THR A 81 13.54 6.60 -2.61
CA THR A 81 14.26 6.49 -1.33
C THR A 81 13.40 6.85 -0.12
N SER A 82 12.42 7.73 -0.30
CA SER A 82 11.42 8.03 0.73
C SER A 82 10.11 8.51 0.13
N ILE A 83 9.01 8.24 0.83
CA ILE A 83 7.66 8.70 0.48
C ILE A 83 7.13 9.51 1.65
N ARG A 84 6.60 10.70 1.37
CA ARG A 84 5.87 11.54 2.31
C ARG A 84 4.48 11.77 1.75
N ILE A 85 3.46 11.47 2.56
CA ILE A 85 2.06 11.70 2.20
C ILE A 85 1.61 12.93 2.98
N GLY A 86 1.43 14.05 2.27
CA GLY A 86 0.85 15.28 2.81
C GLY A 86 -0.65 15.33 2.56
N GLU A 87 -1.31 16.34 3.13
CA GLU A 87 -2.75 16.58 2.93
C GLU A 87 -3.08 16.90 1.46
N PHE A 88 -2.16 17.56 0.76
CA PHE A 88 -2.39 18.08 -0.59
C PHE A 88 -1.68 17.29 -1.69
N ALA A 89 -0.55 16.65 -1.39
CA ALA A 89 0.27 15.98 -2.40
C ALA A 89 1.08 14.83 -1.81
N ILE A 90 1.48 13.92 -2.68
CA ILE A 90 2.46 12.88 -2.39
C ILE A 90 3.83 13.42 -2.82
N GLU A 91 4.78 13.42 -1.90
CA GLU A 91 6.16 13.80 -2.15
C GLU A 91 7.04 12.55 -2.13
N MET A 92 7.83 12.36 -3.16
CA MET A 92 8.81 11.28 -3.26
C MET A 92 10.20 11.84 -3.40
N LYS A 93 11.13 11.32 -2.60
CA LYS A 93 12.56 11.53 -2.80
C LYS A 93 13.10 10.41 -3.66
N ILE A 94 13.72 10.76 -4.78
CA ILE A 94 14.13 9.80 -5.80
C ILE A 94 15.62 9.96 -6.05
N PHE A 95 16.33 8.84 -6.02
CA PHE A 95 17.72 8.77 -6.40
C PHE A 95 17.80 8.51 -7.91
N ILE A 96 18.36 9.45 -8.66
CA ILE A 96 18.58 9.34 -10.10
C ILE A 96 19.85 8.53 -10.34
N ILE A 97 19.72 7.43 -11.07
CA ILE A 97 20.79 6.43 -11.23
C ILE A 97 21.94 7.02 -12.06
N ASP A 98 21.63 7.64 -13.20
CA ASP A 98 22.64 8.10 -14.17
C ASP A 98 23.45 9.32 -13.67
N ASP A 99 22.81 10.16 -12.87
CA ASP A 99 23.39 11.43 -12.37
C ASP A 99 23.90 11.33 -10.92
N ASN A 100 23.73 10.18 -10.25
CA ASN A 100 24.07 9.96 -8.83
C ASN A 100 23.59 11.10 -7.90
N ARG A 101 22.36 11.57 -8.10
CA ARG A 101 21.80 12.72 -7.37
C ARG A 101 20.38 12.44 -6.88
N TYR A 102 19.96 13.20 -5.88
CA TYR A 102 18.59 13.15 -5.40
C TYR A 102 17.74 14.24 -6.04
N THR A 103 16.48 13.92 -6.29
CA THR A 103 15.44 14.87 -6.65
C THR A 103 14.21 14.62 -5.81
N ASP A 104 13.49 15.68 -5.48
CA ASP A 104 12.16 15.60 -4.91
C ASP A 104 11.12 15.74 -6.03
N ALA A 105 10.08 14.93 -5.98
CA ALA A 105 8.96 14.96 -6.90
C ALA A 105 7.66 15.06 -6.10
N SER A 106 6.89 16.11 -6.35
CA SER A 106 5.57 16.34 -5.75
C SER A 106 4.50 16.18 -6.81
N PHE A 107 3.48 15.39 -6.51
CA PHE A 107 2.41 15.07 -7.46
C PHE A 107 1.14 14.61 -6.75
N ASP A 108 0.01 14.79 -7.43
CA ASP A 108 -1.31 14.39 -6.91
C ASP A 108 -1.59 12.90 -7.18
N LYS A 109 -1.13 12.41 -8.33
CA LYS A 109 -1.32 11.02 -8.77
C LYS A 109 -0.11 10.49 -9.55
N ILE A 110 0.14 9.19 -9.40
CA ILE A 110 1.08 8.46 -10.26
C ILE A 110 0.55 8.50 -11.71
N GLY A 111 1.46 8.61 -12.67
CA GLY A 111 1.16 8.66 -14.10
C GLY A 111 1.14 10.07 -14.72
N ASP A 112 1.45 11.14 -13.97
CA ASP A 112 1.66 12.48 -14.54
C ASP A 112 3.16 12.77 -14.76
N ILE A 113 3.95 12.66 -13.69
CA ILE A 113 5.40 12.89 -13.73
C ILE A 113 6.24 11.68 -13.31
N ILE A 114 5.64 10.72 -12.58
CA ILE A 114 6.28 9.47 -12.14
C ILE A 114 5.50 8.30 -12.72
N PHE A 115 6.22 7.33 -13.28
CA PHE A 115 5.69 6.11 -13.87
C PHE A 115 6.43 4.89 -13.32
N PHE A 116 5.74 3.74 -13.31
CA PHE A 116 6.34 2.47 -12.88
C PHE A 116 6.99 1.71 -14.04
N THR A 117 6.65 2.06 -15.27
CA THR A 117 7.27 1.51 -16.48
C THR A 117 7.83 2.63 -17.35
N ARG A 118 8.86 2.29 -18.12
CA ARG A 118 9.48 3.24 -19.04
C ARG A 118 8.55 3.53 -20.21
N GLU A 119 7.87 2.49 -20.67
CA GLU A 119 6.96 2.51 -21.81
C GLU A 119 5.80 3.48 -21.57
N GLU A 120 5.20 3.49 -20.38
CA GLU A 120 4.16 4.46 -20.03
C GLU A 120 4.70 5.91 -20.04
N ALA A 121 5.88 6.12 -19.45
CA ALA A 121 6.49 7.46 -19.42
C ALA A 121 6.81 7.96 -20.84
N GLU A 122 7.37 7.11 -21.70
CA GLU A 122 7.69 7.44 -23.08
C GLU A 122 6.44 7.64 -23.94
N ALA A 123 5.34 6.91 -23.66
CA ALA A 123 4.06 7.13 -24.33
C ALA A 123 3.52 8.54 -24.04
N VAL A 124 3.49 8.94 -22.77
CA VAL A 124 3.06 10.30 -22.38
C VAL A 124 3.99 11.36 -22.95
N LEU A 125 5.30 11.11 -22.99
CA LEU A 125 6.26 12.02 -23.59
C LEU A 125 6.02 12.27 -25.09
N LYS A 126 5.54 11.27 -25.84
CA LYS A 126 5.25 11.40 -27.28
C LYS A 126 4.00 12.23 -27.55
N GLU A 127 3.11 12.35 -26.58
CA GLU A 127 1.88 13.15 -26.68
C GLU A 127 2.08 14.64 -26.29
N LEU A 128 3.30 15.01 -25.83
CA LEU A 128 3.74 16.34 -25.41
C LEU A 128 4.49 17.13 -26.51
#